data_AF-A0A842HW51-F1
#
_entry.id   AF-A0A842HW51-F1
#
_cell.length_a   1.000
_cell.length_b   1.000
_cell.length_c   1.000
_cell.angle_alpha   90.00
_cell.angle_beta   90.00
_cell.angle_gamma   90.00
#
_symmetry.space_group_name_H-M   'P 1'
#
loop_
_entity.id
_entity.type
_entity.pdbx_description
1 polymer ?
#
loop_
_entity_poly.entity_id
_entity_poly.type
_entity_poly.pdbx_seq_one_letter_code
_entity_poly.pdbx_strand_id
1 'polypeptide(L)'
;MLGFISRFLFTSTAIAPVAIVYAYALSISGEKRAALILLLAAIVLTLTALIYISLIRAKLSRKKVKFTYAETADQENIAFLLLYISPLFTSPADSLNYSIAIPVVILFLIVVMSGNNYHFNPLLNIFKWHFYKVATPDNVARVLITRRSIRNVVDTIEVVSLSDYVIMEVKER
;
A
#
# COMPACT_ATOMS: atom_id res chain seq x y z
N MET A 1 4.13 -23.12 -2.38
CA MET A 1 2.85 -22.47 -2.72
C MET A 1 2.23 -22.01 -1.42
N LEU A 2 1.86 -20.74 -1.27
CA LEU A 2 1.04 -20.31 -0.14
C LEU A 2 -0.24 -21.17 -0.18
N GLY A 3 -0.47 -22.00 0.84
CA GLY A 3 -1.70 -22.77 0.92
C GLY A 3 -2.91 -21.85 0.94
N PHE A 4 -4.08 -22.33 0.48
CA PHE A 4 -5.33 -21.58 0.47
C PHE A 4 -5.58 -20.78 1.77
N ILE A 5 -5.27 -21.38 2.92
CA ILE A 5 -5.35 -20.78 4.26
C ILE A 5 -4.52 -19.49 4.36
N SER A 6 -3.25 -19.52 3.96
CA SER A 6 -2.37 -18.34 4.02
C SER A 6 -2.85 -17.21 3.11
N ARG A 7 -3.30 -17.54 1.90
CA ARG A 7 -3.85 -16.54 0.97
C ARG A 7 -5.11 -15.91 1.54
N PHE A 8 -6.03 -16.72 2.05
CA PHE A 8 -7.26 -16.25 2.67
C PHE A 8 -6.97 -15.34 3.87
N LEU A 9 -6.10 -15.77 4.79
CA LEU A 9 -5.77 -15.03 6.00
C LEU A 9 -5.14 -13.66 5.71
N PHE A 10 -4.13 -13.61 4.85
CA PHE A 10 -3.45 -12.36 4.51
C PHE A 10 -4.36 -11.41 3.72
N THR A 11 -5.16 -11.94 2.78
CA THR A 11 -6.12 -11.12 2.01
C THR A 11 -7.22 -10.56 2.93
N SER A 12 -7.70 -11.35 3.89
CA SER A 12 -8.74 -10.90 4.83
C SER A 12 -8.21 -9.85 5.80
N THR A 13 -6.95 -9.96 6.21
CA THR A 13 -6.29 -8.98 7.09
C THR A 13 -6.13 -7.62 6.41
N ALA A 14 -6.04 -7.57 5.06
CA ALA A 14 -6.02 -6.31 4.32
C ALA A 14 -7.31 -5.47 4.52
N ILE A 15 -8.40 -6.07 4.99
CA ILE A 15 -9.68 -5.40 5.29
C ILE A 15 -9.71 -4.87 6.74
N ALA A 16 -8.80 -5.30 7.62
CA ALA A 16 -8.80 -4.86 9.02
C ALA A 16 -8.75 -3.33 9.20
N PRO A 17 -7.95 -2.56 8.43
CA PRO A 17 -7.92 -1.11 8.57
C PRO A 17 -9.26 -0.42 8.27
N VAL A 18 -10.00 -0.89 7.25
CA VAL A 18 -11.33 -0.30 6.96
C VAL A 18 -12.36 -0.69 8.02
N ALA A 19 -12.28 -1.91 8.57
CA ALA A 19 -13.16 -2.35 9.65
C ALA A 19 -13.02 -1.47 10.90
N ILE A 20 -11.80 -0.97 11.19
CA ILE A 20 -11.56 -0.01 12.27
C ILE A 20 -12.28 1.32 12.01
N VAL A 21 -12.24 1.84 10.79
CA VAL A 21 -12.94 3.08 10.44
C VAL A 21 -14.46 2.93 10.51
N TYR A 22 -15.00 1.80 10.05
CA TYR A 22 -16.42 1.48 10.22
C TYR A 22 -16.82 1.31 11.69
N ALA A 23 -15.98 0.66 12.50
CA ALA A 23 -16.22 0.55 13.93
C ALA A 23 -16.31 1.93 14.60
N TYR A 24 -15.41 2.84 14.23
CA TYR A 24 -15.45 4.23 14.69
C TYR A 24 -16.72 4.95 14.23
N ALA A 25 -17.08 4.87 12.95
CA ALA A 25 -18.30 5.47 12.41
C ALA A 25 -19.56 4.99 13.15
N LEU A 26 -19.71 3.67 13.34
CA LEU A 26 -20.83 3.08 14.07
C LEU A 26 -20.87 3.50 15.55
N SER A 27 -19.71 3.71 16.17
CA SER A 27 -19.63 4.17 17.55
C SER A 27 -20.21 5.58 17.74
N ILE A 28 -20.00 6.46 16.75
CA ILE A 28 -20.57 7.81 16.72
C ILE A 28 -22.07 7.76 16.45
N SER A 29 -22.51 6.87 15.56
CA SER A 29 -23.93 6.68 15.23
C SER A 29 -24.76 6.02 16.34
N GLY A 30 -24.15 5.66 17.48
CA GLY A 30 -24.83 5.04 18.62
C GLY A 30 -24.89 3.51 18.60
N GLU A 31 -24.44 2.88 17.50
CA GLU A 31 -24.45 1.43 17.27
C GLU A 31 -23.25 0.72 17.93
N LYS A 32 -23.10 0.91 19.25
CA LYS A 32 -21.93 0.47 20.03
C LYS A 32 -21.66 -1.03 19.95
N ARG A 33 -22.71 -1.86 19.84
CA ARG A 33 -22.56 -3.33 19.71
C ARG A 33 -21.91 -3.70 18.38
N ALA A 34 -22.41 -3.16 17.28
CA ALA A 34 -21.86 -3.41 15.95
C ALA A 34 -20.42 -2.85 15.83
N ALA A 35 -20.18 -1.66 16.39
CA ALA A 35 -18.85 -1.08 16.48
C ALA A 35 -17.85 -2.00 17.21
N LEU A 36 -18.24 -2.53 18.38
CA LEU A 36 -17.40 -3.44 19.15
C LEU A 36 -17.10 -4.74 18.40
N ILE A 37 -18.11 -5.32 17.74
CA ILE A 37 -17.93 -6.55 16.94
C ILE A 37 -16.93 -6.32 15.81
N LEU A 38 -17.05 -5.22 15.06
CA LEU A 38 -16.11 -4.90 13.97
C LEU A 38 -14.70 -4.64 14.47
N LEU A 39 -14.55 -3.92 15.59
CA LEU A 39 -13.24 -3.66 16.18
C LEU A 39 -12.57 -4.97 16.64
N LEU A 40 -13.32 -5.83 17.33
CA LEU A 40 -12.83 -7.15 17.75
C LEU A 40 -12.48 -8.02 16.55
N ALA A 41 -13.30 -8.03 15.50
CA ALA A 41 -13.00 -8.76 14.28
C ALA A 41 -11.70 -8.29 13.62
N ALA A 42 -11.46 -6.97 13.52
CA ALA A 42 -10.23 -6.40 12.99
C ALA A 42 -9.00 -6.81 13.82
N ILE A 43 -9.11 -6.78 15.15
CA ILE A 43 -8.05 -7.21 16.07
C ILE A 43 -7.77 -8.70 15.90
N VAL A 44 -8.81 -9.54 15.88
CA VAL A 44 -8.66 -11.00 15.72
C VAL A 44 -8.02 -11.34 14.37
N LEU A 45 -8.44 -10.71 13.27
CA LEU A 45 -7.82 -10.90 11.95
C LEU A 45 -6.33 -10.55 11.97
N THR A 46 -5.99 -9.39 12.54
CA THR A 46 -4.59 -8.94 12.62
C THR A 46 -3.74 -9.88 13.49
N LEU A 47 -4.23 -10.25 14.67
CA LEU A 47 -3.53 -11.15 15.59
C LEU A 47 -3.34 -12.54 14.98
N THR A 48 -4.38 -13.09 14.34
CA THR A 48 -4.29 -14.41 13.69
C THR A 48 -3.26 -14.40 12.56
N ALA A 49 -3.16 -13.33 11.76
CA ALA A 49 -2.11 -13.17 10.76
C ALA A 49 -0.70 -13.11 11.36
N LEU A 50 -0.51 -12.34 12.45
CA LEU A 50 0.78 -12.22 13.13
C LEU A 50 1.22 -13.53 13.80
N ILE A 51 0.28 -14.24 14.45
CA ILE A 51 0.51 -15.58 15.02
C ILE A 51 0.88 -16.55 13.92
N TYR A 52 0.17 -16.53 12.78
CA TYR A 52 0.45 -17.42 11.66
C TYR A 52 1.86 -17.21 11.10
N ILE A 53 2.31 -15.96 10.91
CA ILE A 53 3.67 -15.63 10.49
C ILE A 53 4.70 -16.18 11.49
N SER A 54 4.43 -15.98 12.79
CA SER A 54 5.32 -16.43 13.87
C SER A 54 5.45 -17.96 13.90
N LEU A 55 4.34 -18.68 13.73
CA LEU A 55 4.32 -20.15 13.65
C LEU A 55 5.07 -20.68 12.43
N ILE A 56 4.87 -20.06 11.27
CA ILE A 56 5.59 -20.38 10.03
C ILE A 56 7.10 -20.25 10.26
N ARG A 57 7.53 -19.11 10.82
CA ARG A 57 8.95 -18.82 11.04
C ARG A 57 9.62 -19.82 11.99
N ALA A 58 8.87 -20.37 12.95
CA ALA A 58 9.37 -21.35 13.91
C ALA A 58 9.41 -22.78 13.37
N LYS A 59 8.47 -23.17 12.50
CA LYS A 59 8.26 -24.57 12.09
C LYS A 59 8.78 -24.95 10.70
N LEU A 60 8.96 -23.99 9.80
CA LEU A 60 9.36 -24.29 8.42
C LEU A 60 10.88 -24.36 8.25
N SER A 61 11.32 -25.32 7.44
CA SER A 61 12.73 -25.51 7.12
C SER A 61 13.28 -24.31 6.35
N ARG A 62 14.41 -23.78 6.82
CA ARG A 62 15.09 -22.66 6.17
C ARG A 62 15.72 -23.16 4.88
N LYS A 63 15.30 -22.60 3.74
CA LYS A 63 15.95 -22.81 2.45
C LYS A 63 16.80 -21.58 2.13
N LYS A 64 18.07 -21.80 1.79
CA LYS A 64 18.90 -20.75 1.21
C LYS A 64 18.52 -20.62 -0.26
N VAL A 65 18.15 -19.43 -0.67
CA VAL A 65 17.82 -19.10 -2.06
C VAL A 65 18.73 -17.96 -2.48
N LYS A 66 19.38 -18.10 -3.64
CA LYS A 66 20.11 -17.01 -4.27
C LYS A 66 19.16 -16.31 -5.23
N PHE A 67 18.82 -15.06 -4.93
CA PHE A 67 17.97 -14.24 -5.80
C PHE A 67 18.83 -13.66 -6.92
N THR A 68 18.27 -13.61 -8.13
CA THR A 68 18.91 -12.98 -9.31
C THR A 68 18.34 -11.62 -9.64
N TYR A 69 17.14 -11.31 -9.15
CA TYR A 69 16.45 -10.04 -9.34
C TYR A 69 15.50 -9.82 -8.16
N ALA A 70 15.38 -8.57 -7.72
CA ALA A 70 14.46 -8.18 -6.67
C ALA A 70 13.67 -6.94 -7.10
N GLU A 71 12.36 -6.98 -6.85
CA GLU A 71 11.45 -5.92 -7.20
C GLU A 71 10.46 -5.72 -6.06
N THR A 72 10.10 -4.47 -5.78
CA THR A 72 9.06 -4.18 -4.78
C THR A 72 7.75 -4.83 -5.22
N ALA A 73 7.15 -5.61 -4.31
CA ALA A 73 5.84 -6.24 -4.52
C ALA A 73 4.68 -5.25 -4.30
N ASP A 74 4.94 -3.96 -4.45
CA ASP A 74 3.98 -2.86 -4.32
C ASP A 74 3.13 -2.80 -5.60
N GLN A 75 2.36 -3.86 -5.86
CA GLN A 75 1.25 -3.79 -6.79
C GLN A 75 0.06 -3.25 -6.04
N GLU A 76 -0.27 -1.99 -6.32
CA GLU A 76 -1.54 -1.41 -5.91
C GLU A 76 -2.69 -2.27 -6.44
N ASN A 77 -3.37 -2.96 -5.54
CA ASN A 77 -4.75 -3.30 -5.80
C ASN A 77 -5.53 -2.00 -5.56
N ILE A 78 -5.69 -1.19 -6.61
CA ILE A 78 -6.57 0.00 -6.62
C ILE A 78 -7.95 -0.34 -6.01
N ALA A 79 -8.41 -1.58 -6.15
CA ALA A 79 -9.59 -2.12 -5.50
C ALA A 79 -9.58 -1.99 -3.95
N PHE A 80 -8.44 -2.18 -3.27
CA PHE A 80 -8.34 -1.95 -1.83
C PHE A 80 -8.33 -0.47 -1.47
N LEU A 81 -7.75 0.39 -2.32
CA LEU A 81 -7.85 1.84 -2.12
C LEU A 81 -9.30 2.31 -2.17
N LEU A 82 -10.09 1.80 -3.13
CA LEU A 82 -11.53 2.05 -3.22
C LEU A 82 -12.29 1.52 -1.98
N LEU A 83 -11.88 0.37 -1.45
CA LEU A 83 -12.44 -0.15 -0.21
C LEU A 83 -12.12 0.74 1.00
N TYR A 84 -10.92 1.31 1.08
CA TYR A 84 -10.54 2.18 2.20
C TYR A 84 -11.27 3.51 2.21
N ILE A 85 -11.69 4.02 1.05
CA ILE A 85 -12.52 5.22 0.95
C ILE A 85 -14.03 4.90 1.07
N SER A 86 -14.43 3.63 1.07
CA SER A 86 -15.86 3.24 1.05
C SER A 86 -16.71 3.81 2.19
N PRO A 87 -16.19 4.07 3.40
CA PRO A 87 -16.98 4.70 4.46
C PRO A 87 -17.52 6.09 4.07
N LEU A 88 -16.86 6.82 3.16
CA LEU A 88 -17.32 8.13 2.68
C LEU A 88 -18.62 8.03 1.88
N PHE A 89 -18.88 6.91 1.21
CA PHE A 89 -20.08 6.71 0.42
C PHE A 89 -21.31 6.36 1.25
N THR A 90 -21.18 6.25 2.57
CA THR A 90 -22.29 5.91 3.47
C THR A 90 -23.11 7.12 3.92
N SER A 91 -22.60 8.34 3.69
CA SER A 91 -23.31 9.58 4.02
C SER A 91 -24.10 10.10 2.81
N PRO A 92 -25.21 10.82 3.02
CA PRO A 92 -25.92 11.51 1.93
C PRO A 92 -24.98 12.44 1.16
N ALA A 93 -25.13 12.49 -0.17
CA ALA A 93 -24.23 13.24 -1.06
C ALA A 93 -24.14 14.74 -0.71
N ASP A 94 -25.20 15.29 -0.11
CA ASP A 94 -25.30 16.72 0.19
C ASP A 94 -24.67 17.10 1.55
N SER A 95 -24.15 16.12 2.31
CA SER A 95 -23.54 16.37 3.62
C SER A 95 -22.31 15.50 3.85
N LEU A 96 -21.13 16.11 3.83
CA LEU A 96 -19.90 15.42 4.20
C LEU A 96 -19.83 15.28 5.74
N ASN A 97 -19.88 14.06 6.23
CA ASN A 97 -19.68 13.79 7.66
C ASN A 97 -18.18 13.86 7.99
N TYR A 98 -17.72 15.00 8.50
CA TYR A 98 -16.31 15.21 8.87
C TYR A 98 -15.79 14.22 9.91
N SER A 99 -16.66 13.72 10.80
CA SER A 99 -16.28 12.71 11.77
C SER A 99 -15.90 11.39 11.08
N ILE A 100 -16.49 11.05 9.94
CA ILE A 100 -16.09 9.88 9.15
C ILE A 100 -14.96 10.23 8.17
N ALA A 101 -15.02 11.43 7.58
CA ALA A 101 -14.10 11.82 6.51
C ALA A 101 -12.65 11.95 6.98
N ILE A 102 -12.42 12.55 8.15
CA ILE A 102 -11.06 12.75 8.68
C ILE A 102 -10.36 11.40 8.94
N PRO A 103 -10.95 10.43 9.66
CA PRO A 103 -10.35 9.09 9.84
C PRO A 103 -10.10 8.36 8.53
N VAL A 104 -11.00 8.45 7.55
CA VAL A 104 -10.78 7.83 6.23
C VAL A 104 -9.57 8.44 5.54
N VAL A 105 -9.43 9.77 5.54
CA VAL A 105 -8.27 10.45 4.94
C VAL A 105 -6.98 10.07 5.65
N ILE A 106 -6.98 9.99 6.99
CA ILE A 106 -5.82 9.55 7.77
C ILE A 106 -5.46 8.10 7.41
N LEU A 107 -6.44 7.20 7.36
CA LEU A 107 -6.22 5.81 6.95
C LEU A 107 -5.63 5.75 5.54
N PHE A 108 -6.21 6.50 4.60
CA PHE A 108 -5.75 6.54 3.23
C PHE A 108 -4.30 7.03 3.14
N LEU A 109 -3.94 8.08 3.87
CA LEU A 109 -2.56 8.58 3.95
C LEU A 109 -1.61 7.52 4.52
N ILE A 110 -1.98 6.85 5.62
CA ILE A 110 -1.16 5.78 6.21
C ILE A 110 -0.91 4.66 5.19
N VAL A 111 -1.95 4.23 4.48
CA VAL A 111 -1.84 3.16 3.47
C VAL A 111 -0.92 3.59 2.32
N VAL A 112 -1.15 4.78 1.76
CA VAL A 112 -0.35 5.29 0.63
C VAL A 112 1.12 5.50 1.03
N MET A 113 1.37 6.00 2.24
CA MET A 113 2.73 6.20 2.76
C MET A 113 3.44 4.88 3.12
N SER A 114 2.69 3.83 3.45
CA SER A 114 3.28 2.53 3.81
C SER A 114 3.80 1.73 2.62
N GLY A 115 3.31 1.99 1.41
CA GLY A 115 3.83 1.40 0.18
C GLY A 115 4.86 2.30 -0.51
N ASN A 116 5.67 1.75 -1.41
CA ASN A 116 6.54 2.59 -2.26
C ASN A 116 5.79 3.21 -3.45
N ASN A 117 4.49 3.51 -3.31
CA ASN A 117 3.59 3.90 -4.40
C ASN A 117 3.57 5.42 -4.69
N TYR A 118 4.69 6.11 -4.46
CA TYR A 118 4.81 7.57 -4.69
C TYR A 118 4.64 7.97 -6.17
N HIS A 119 4.67 7.00 -7.07
CA HIS A 119 4.53 7.16 -8.52
C HIS A 119 3.08 7.49 -8.94
N PHE A 120 2.11 7.27 -8.06
CA PHE A 120 0.71 7.62 -8.26
C PHE A 120 0.39 9.07 -7.84
N ASN A 121 1.33 10.01 -8.06
CA ASN A 121 1.07 11.42 -7.79
C ASN A 121 0.60 12.11 -9.09
N PRO A 122 -0.72 12.29 -9.30
CA PRO A 122 -1.24 12.89 -10.53
C PRO A 122 -0.78 14.35 -10.70
N LEU A 123 -0.54 15.07 -9.60
CA LEU A 123 -0.01 16.43 -9.67
C LEU A 123 1.40 16.45 -10.27
N LEU A 124 2.27 15.51 -9.86
CA LEU A 124 3.62 15.42 -10.43
C LEU A 124 3.58 15.08 -11.92
N ASN A 125 2.67 14.19 -12.34
CA ASN A 125 2.44 13.93 -13.77
C ASN A 125 1.97 15.20 -14.52
N ILE A 126 1.09 16.01 -13.93
CA ILE A 126 0.66 17.31 -14.49
C ILE A 126 1.86 18.26 -14.61
N PHE A 127 2.78 18.25 -13.65
CA PHE A 127 4.03 19.00 -13.69
C PHE A 127 5.13 18.31 -14.52
N LYS A 128 4.76 17.38 -15.42
CA LYS A 128 5.63 16.66 -16.37
C LYS A 128 6.71 15.78 -15.73
N TRP A 129 6.53 15.37 -14.49
CA TRP A 129 7.37 14.34 -13.89
C TRP A 129 6.83 12.96 -14.25
N HIS A 130 7.71 12.11 -14.75
CA HIS A 130 7.45 10.74 -15.11
C HIS A 130 8.16 9.80 -14.15
N PHE A 131 7.53 8.66 -13.89
CA PHE A 131 8.03 7.62 -13.02
C PHE A 131 8.24 6.34 -13.84
N TYR A 132 9.49 5.86 -13.90
CA TYR A 132 9.84 4.65 -14.64
C TYR A 132 10.45 3.62 -13.71
N LYS A 133 9.95 2.39 -13.76
CA LYS A 133 10.62 1.27 -13.10
C LYS A 133 11.80 0.82 -13.95
N VAL A 134 12.99 0.88 -13.36
CA VAL A 134 14.26 0.58 -14.05
C VAL A 134 15.02 -0.49 -13.29
N ALA A 135 15.60 -1.43 -14.01
CA ALA A 135 16.54 -2.39 -13.43
C ALA A 135 17.89 -1.71 -13.25
N THR A 136 18.49 -1.80 -12.06
CA THR A 136 19.84 -1.31 -11.80
C THR A 136 20.88 -2.44 -11.86
N PRO A 137 22.19 -2.15 -12.01
CA PRO A 137 23.23 -3.18 -12.16
C PRO A 137 23.37 -4.15 -10.98
N ASP A 138 22.88 -3.76 -9.80
CA ASP A 138 22.77 -4.62 -8.61
C ASP A 138 21.58 -5.59 -8.67
N ASN A 139 20.85 -5.63 -9.78
CA ASN A 139 19.64 -6.44 -10.01
C ASN A 139 18.50 -6.14 -9.04
N VAL A 140 18.44 -4.92 -8.52
CA VAL A 140 17.30 -4.41 -7.76
C VAL A 140 16.52 -3.45 -8.64
N ALA A 141 15.20 -3.61 -8.72
CA ALA A 141 14.36 -2.65 -9.42
C ALA A 141 14.25 -1.37 -8.58
N ARG A 142 14.52 -0.23 -9.19
CA ARG A 142 14.32 1.10 -8.59
C ARG A 142 13.37 1.91 -9.44
N VAL A 143 12.77 2.93 -8.85
CA VAL A 143 11.95 3.88 -9.61
C VAL A 143 12.73 5.16 -9.87
N LEU A 144 12.85 5.46 -11.16
CA LEU A 144 13.45 6.65 -11.69
C LEU A 144 12.40 7.75 -11.82
N ILE A 145 12.70 8.90 -11.22
CA ILE A 145 11.96 10.15 -11.38
C ILE A 145 12.70 11.02 -12.39
N THR A 146 12.02 11.42 -13.46
CA THR A 146 12.59 12.23 -14.55
C THR A 146 11.52 13.09 -15.21
N ARG A 147 11.88 14.23 -15.79
CA ARG A 147 10.97 15.01 -16.65
C ARG A 147 10.99 14.58 -18.12
N ARG A 148 11.95 13.75 -18.52
CA ARG A 148 12.11 13.31 -19.91
C ARG A 148 11.26 12.08 -20.19
N SER A 149 10.80 11.98 -21.43
CA SER A 149 10.16 10.76 -21.92
C SER A 149 11.23 9.78 -22.38
N ILE A 150 11.43 8.70 -21.63
CA ILE A 150 12.39 7.65 -21.98
C ILE A 150 11.79 6.79 -23.10
N ARG A 151 12.37 6.88 -24.30
CA ARG A 151 11.96 6.07 -25.47
C ARG A 151 12.95 4.96 -25.80
N ASN A 152 14.23 5.17 -25.47
CA ASN A 152 15.31 4.21 -25.67
C ASN A 152 16.13 4.09 -24.38
N VAL A 153 16.47 2.87 -23.98
CA VAL A 153 17.22 2.57 -22.75
C VAL A 153 18.74 2.76 -22.92
N VAL A 154 19.18 3.21 -24.10
CA VAL A 154 20.61 3.30 -24.47
C VAL A 154 21.29 4.52 -23.85
N ASP A 155 20.53 5.50 -23.35
CA ASP A 155 21.09 6.71 -22.77
C ASP A 155 21.57 6.49 -21.32
N THR A 156 22.85 6.77 -21.07
CA THR A 156 23.37 6.89 -19.70
C THR A 156 22.81 8.15 -19.04
N ILE A 157 22.13 7.98 -17.89
CA ILE A 157 21.51 9.07 -17.13
C ILE A 157 22.32 9.35 -15.87
N GLU A 158 22.57 10.62 -15.60
CA GLU A 158 23.13 11.05 -14.32
C GLU A 158 22.01 11.15 -13.28
N VAL A 159 22.09 10.31 -12.23
CA VAL A 159 21.03 10.19 -11.22
C VAL A 159 21.58 10.36 -9.80
N VAL A 160 20.74 10.83 -8.88
CA VAL A 160 20.97 10.84 -7.43
C VAL A 160 20.00 9.89 -6.75
N SER A 161 20.44 9.25 -5.66
CA SER A 161 19.56 8.41 -4.83
C SER A 161 18.77 9.29 -3.87
N LEU A 162 17.45 9.16 -3.89
CA LEU A 162 16.57 9.78 -2.89
C LEU A 162 16.26 8.82 -1.75
N SER A 163 16.24 7.52 -2.04
CA SER A 163 16.13 6.42 -1.07
C SER A 163 16.75 5.15 -1.67
N ASP A 164 16.61 4.01 -0.99
CA ASP A 164 17.09 2.71 -1.47
C ASP A 164 16.37 2.23 -2.75
N TYR A 165 15.14 2.71 -2.97
CA TYR A 165 14.29 2.28 -4.08
C TYR A 165 13.95 3.39 -5.07
N VAL A 166 14.39 4.64 -4.81
CA VAL A 166 14.07 5.80 -5.64
C VAL A 166 15.33 6.56 -6.03
N ILE A 167 15.44 6.80 -7.34
CA ILE A 167 16.49 7.62 -7.94
C ILE A 167 15.87 8.75 -8.75
N MET A 168 16.56 9.87 -8.86
CA MET A 168 16.11 11.04 -9.60
C MET A 168 17.19 11.52 -10.55
N GLU A 169 16.81 11.87 -11.78
CA GLU A 169 17.71 12.47 -12.76
C GLU A 169 18.15 13.87 -12.33
N VAL A 170 19.45 14.17 -12.47
CA VAL A 170 20.05 15.46 -12.05
C VAL A 170 20.11 16.47 -13.19
N LYS A 171 20.40 16.01 -14.40
CA LYS A 171 20.54 16.85 -15.59
C LYS A 171 19.64 16.36 -16.71
N GLU A 172 18.64 17.18 -16.99
CA GLU A 172 17.82 17.09 -18.20
C GLU A 172 18.70 17.54 -19.38
N ARG A 173 19.17 16.60 -20.22
CA ARG A 173 19.84 16.90 -21.49
C ARG A 173 18.84 16.97 -22.64
#